data_AF-A9UED1-F1
#
_entry.id   AF-A9UED1-F1
#
_cell.length_a   1.000
_cell.length_b   1.000
_cell.length_c   1.000
_cell.angle_alpha   90.00
_cell.angle_beta   90.00
_cell.angle_gamma   90.00
#
_symmetry.space_group_name_H-M   'P 1'
#
loop_
_entity.id
_entity.type
_entity.pdbx_description
1 polymer ?
#
loop_
_entity_poly.entity_id
_entity_poly.type
_entity_poly.pdbx_seq_one_letter_code
_entity_poly.pdbx_strand_id
1 'polypeptide(L)'
;EFISTLIFVFAGQGSGMAFSKLSPDGAATPAGLISAAIAHAFALFVAVSVGANISGGHVNPAVTFGAFVGGNITLFRGLLYWIAQLLGSTAACFLLRFSTGGLPTGTFGLSGIGAWEAVVLEIVMTFGLVY
;
A
#
# COMPACT_ATOMS: atom_id res chain seq x y z
N GLU A 1 9.10 -9.17 -1.94
CA GLU A 1 8.98 -8.01 -1.03
C GLU A 1 9.32 -6.65 -1.65
N PHE A 2 10.60 -6.29 -1.90
CA PHE A 2 10.93 -4.95 -2.45
C PHE A 2 10.20 -4.65 -3.77
N ILE A 3 10.36 -5.53 -4.77
CA ILE A 3 9.75 -5.36 -6.10
C ILE A 3 8.21 -5.36 -6.01
N SER A 4 7.63 -6.32 -5.28
CA SER A 4 6.18 -6.40 -5.09
C SER A 4 5.62 -5.13 -4.44
N THR A 5 6.27 -4.63 -3.39
CA THR A 5 5.82 -3.41 -2.68
C THR A 5 5.99 -2.18 -3.56
N LEU A 6 7.06 -2.12 -4.35
CA LEU A 6 7.26 -1.06 -5.34
C LEU A 6 6.11 -1.04 -6.35
N ILE A 7 5.76 -2.18 -6.95
CA ILE A 7 4.67 -2.27 -7.93
C ILE A 7 3.34 -1.86 -7.31
N PHE A 8 3.04 -2.40 -6.12
CA PHE A 8 1.81 -2.11 -5.38
C PHE A 8 1.67 -0.60 -5.09
N VAL A 9 2.69 0.00 -4.49
CA VAL A 9 2.67 1.42 -4.10
C VAL A 9 2.69 2.34 -5.33
N PHE A 10 3.46 2.01 -6.36
CA PHE A 10 3.55 2.82 -7.58
C PHE A 10 2.18 2.92 -8.27
N ALA A 11 1.48 1.79 -8.43
CA ALA A 11 0.15 1.79 -9.05
C ALA A 11 -0.92 2.39 -8.14
N GLY A 12 -0.92 2.05 -6.85
CA GLY A 12 -1.88 2.55 -5.87
C GLY A 12 -1.80 4.07 -5.70
N GLN A 13 -0.62 4.61 -5.37
CA GLN A 13 -0.40 6.05 -5.22
C GLN A 13 -0.53 6.79 -6.55
N GLY A 14 -0.03 6.20 -7.64
CA GLY A 14 -0.12 6.77 -8.97
C GLY A 14 -1.56 6.99 -9.43
N SER A 15 -2.48 6.11 -9.05
CA SER A 15 -3.91 6.29 -9.35
C SER A 15 -4.51 7.53 -8.68
N GLY A 16 -4.18 7.79 -7.41
CA GLY A 16 -4.63 8.99 -6.69
C GLY A 16 -4.06 10.28 -7.28
N MET A 17 -2.78 10.25 -7.68
CA MET A 17 -2.13 11.36 -8.38
C MET A 17 -2.78 11.61 -9.75
N ALA A 18 -3.03 10.55 -10.52
CA ALA A 18 -3.68 10.63 -11.83
C ALA A 18 -5.09 11.21 -11.70
N PHE A 19 -5.90 10.70 -10.76
CA PHE A 19 -7.26 11.20 -10.57
C PHE A 19 -7.26 12.68 -10.17
N SER A 20 -6.38 13.07 -9.24
CA SER A 20 -6.25 14.48 -8.81
C SER A 20 -5.79 15.40 -9.94
N LYS A 21 -5.06 14.86 -10.93
CA LYS A 21 -4.65 15.62 -12.11
C LYS A 21 -5.77 15.76 -13.15
N LEU A 22 -6.64 14.76 -13.25
CA LEU A 22 -7.72 14.70 -14.25
C LEU A 22 -9.02 15.37 -13.80
N SER A 23 -9.25 15.50 -12.49
CA SER A 23 -10.52 15.97 -11.92
C SER A 23 -10.33 17.25 -11.09
N PRO A 24 -11.12 18.32 -11.33
CA PRO A 24 -11.06 19.56 -10.54
C PRO A 24 -11.36 19.36 -9.05
N ASP A 25 -12.24 18.41 -8.73
CA ASP A 25 -12.70 18.11 -7.36
C ASP A 25 -11.78 17.12 -6.60
N GLY A 26 -10.74 16.61 -7.24
CA GLY A 26 -9.74 15.72 -6.64
C GLY A 26 -10.22 14.31 -6.27
N ALA A 27 -9.32 13.50 -5.69
CA ALA A 27 -9.55 12.08 -5.40
C ALA A 27 -10.63 11.79 -4.32
N ALA A 28 -11.14 12.81 -3.63
CA ALA A 28 -12.15 12.65 -2.57
C ALA A 28 -13.60 12.52 -3.09
N THR A 29 -13.79 12.45 -4.40
CA THR A 29 -15.10 12.15 -5.00
C THR A 29 -15.40 10.65 -4.95
N PRO A 30 -16.69 10.22 -5.03
CA PRO A 30 -17.02 8.79 -5.13
C PRO A 30 -16.31 8.08 -6.28
N ALA A 31 -16.15 8.75 -7.42
CA ALA A 31 -15.42 8.23 -8.57
C ALA A 31 -13.91 8.08 -8.28
N GLY A 32 -13.31 9.05 -7.57
CA GLY A 32 -11.91 8.99 -7.14
C GLY A 32 -11.66 7.86 -6.16
N LEU A 33 -12.58 7.65 -5.20
CA LEU A 33 -12.50 6.57 -4.24
C LEU A 33 -12.58 5.19 -4.93
N ILE A 34 -13.52 4.99 -5.85
CA ILE A 34 -13.65 3.75 -6.62
C ILE A 34 -12.38 3.50 -7.47
N SER A 35 -11.88 4.54 -8.15
CA SER A 35 -10.67 4.44 -8.96
C SER A 35 -9.46 4.01 -8.12
N ALA A 36 -9.24 4.65 -6.96
CA ALA A 36 -8.17 4.30 -6.05
C ALA A 36 -8.34 2.88 -5.49
N ALA A 37 -9.54 2.49 -5.08
CA ALA A 37 -9.82 1.16 -4.53
C ALA A 37 -9.52 0.04 -5.54
N ILE A 38 -9.98 0.19 -6.80
CA ILE A 38 -9.74 -0.80 -7.86
C ILE A 38 -8.25 -0.87 -8.21
N ALA A 39 -7.57 0.28 -8.30
CA ALA A 39 -6.14 0.32 -8.57
C ALA A 39 -5.33 -0.41 -7.48
N HIS A 40 -5.64 -0.17 -6.20
CA HIS A 40 -4.99 -0.87 -5.09
C HIS A 40 -5.31 -2.37 -5.09
N ALA A 41 -6.56 -2.76 -5.35
CA ALA A 41 -6.97 -4.16 -5.38
C ALA A 41 -6.21 -4.95 -6.46
N PHE A 42 -6.17 -4.47 -7.70
CA PHE A 42 -5.44 -5.15 -8.77
C PHE A 42 -3.93 -5.08 -8.61
N ALA A 43 -3.39 -3.94 -8.14
CA ALA A 43 -1.97 -3.83 -7.90
C ALA A 43 -1.50 -4.77 -6.78
N LEU A 44 -2.26 -4.88 -5.69
CA LEU A 44 -1.97 -5.82 -4.61
C LEU A 44 -2.11 -7.27 -5.10
N PHE A 45 -3.16 -7.61 -5.83
CA PHE A 45 -3.34 -8.93 -6.42
C PHE A 45 -2.13 -9.35 -7.26
N VAL A 46 -1.66 -8.48 -8.16
CA VAL A 46 -0.47 -8.75 -8.98
C VAL A 46 0.78 -8.84 -8.12
N ALA A 47 1.00 -7.89 -7.21
CA ALA A 47 2.19 -7.82 -6.35
C ALA A 47 2.35 -9.07 -5.47
N VAL A 48 1.25 -9.57 -4.92
CA VAL A 48 1.19 -10.83 -4.17
C VAL A 48 1.43 -12.00 -5.11
N SER A 49 0.73 -12.07 -6.25
CA SER A 49 0.83 -13.19 -7.20
C SER A 49 2.25 -13.41 -7.71
N VAL A 50 2.96 -12.34 -8.10
CA VAL A 50 4.35 -12.44 -8.58
C VAL A 50 5.35 -12.75 -7.44
N GLY A 51 4.98 -12.43 -6.20
CA GLY A 51 5.80 -12.68 -5.02
C GLY A 51 5.51 -14.01 -4.30
N ALA A 52 4.38 -14.66 -4.60
CA ALA A 52 3.85 -15.78 -3.82
C ALA A 52 4.84 -16.94 -3.70
N ASN A 53 5.37 -17.41 -4.83
CA ASN A 53 6.29 -18.56 -4.87
C ASN A 53 7.75 -18.21 -4.53
N ILE A 54 8.04 -16.95 -4.21
CA ILE A 54 9.40 -16.47 -3.95
C ILE A 54 9.53 -16.01 -2.49
N SER A 55 8.71 -15.04 -2.09
CA SER A 55 8.70 -14.46 -0.74
C SER A 55 7.41 -14.71 0.04
N GLY A 56 6.45 -15.46 -0.49
CA GLY A 56 5.10 -15.54 0.09
C GLY A 56 4.25 -14.30 -0.19
N GLY A 57 4.78 -13.31 -0.91
CA GLY A 57 4.04 -12.12 -1.33
C GLY A 57 3.39 -11.35 -0.18
N HIS A 58 4.14 -11.02 0.89
CA HIS A 58 3.54 -10.30 2.02
C HIS A 58 3.19 -8.86 1.65
N VAL A 59 4.10 -8.14 0.99
CA VAL A 59 3.92 -6.77 0.43
C VAL A 59 3.53 -5.70 1.47
N ASN A 60 3.46 -6.08 2.75
CA ASN A 60 2.90 -5.28 3.83
C ASN A 60 3.53 -5.68 5.18
N PRO A 61 4.06 -4.71 5.95
CA PRO A 61 4.62 -4.98 7.28
C PRO A 61 3.65 -5.61 8.28
N ALA A 62 2.35 -5.26 8.25
CA ALA A 62 1.33 -5.83 9.11
C ALA A 62 1.03 -7.29 8.77
N VAL A 63 1.03 -7.66 7.48
CA VAL A 63 0.92 -9.05 7.04
C VAL A 63 2.14 -9.85 7.51
N THR A 64 3.35 -9.30 7.35
CA THR A 64 4.57 -9.92 7.89
C THR A 64 4.53 -10.08 9.41
N PHE A 65 3.99 -9.10 10.12
CA PHE A 65 3.83 -9.18 11.57
C PHE A 65 2.84 -10.27 11.98
N GLY A 66 1.67 -10.33 11.35
CA GLY A 66 0.68 -11.38 11.60
C GLY A 66 1.24 -12.78 11.31
N ALA A 67 1.97 -12.94 10.20
CA ALA A 67 2.68 -14.17 9.87
C ALA A 67 3.73 -14.54 10.93
N PHE A 68 4.45 -13.56 11.48
CA PHE A 68 5.43 -13.79 12.55
C PHE A 68 4.75 -14.25 13.84
N VAL A 69 3.69 -13.57 14.26
CA VAL A 69 2.88 -13.95 15.44
C VAL A 69 2.29 -15.35 15.27
N GLY A 70 1.85 -15.69 14.06
CA GLY A 70 1.34 -17.02 13.71
C GLY A 70 2.42 -18.10 13.51
N GLY A 71 3.71 -17.78 13.66
CA GLY A 71 4.81 -18.75 13.51
C GLY A 71 5.16 -19.12 12.06
N ASN A 72 4.67 -18.38 11.07
CA ASN A 72 4.85 -18.65 9.63
C ASN A 72 6.12 -17.99 9.04
N ILE A 73 6.79 -17.12 9.79
CA ILE A 73 8.05 -16.49 9.39
C ILE A 73 8.91 -16.25 10.64
N THR A 74 10.24 -16.37 10.52
CA THR A 74 11.15 -16.06 11.62
C THR A 74 11.29 -14.55 11.81
N LEU A 75 11.59 -14.11 13.04
CA LEU A 75 11.81 -12.68 13.34
C LEU A 75 12.83 -12.04 12.39
N PHE A 76 13.99 -12.70 12.21
CA PHE A 76 15.05 -12.18 11.35
C PHE A 76 14.58 -11.98 9.91
N ARG A 77 13.88 -12.97 9.32
CA ARG A 77 13.34 -12.85 7.97
C ARG A 77 12.24 -11.79 7.90
N GLY A 78 11.43 -11.67 8.95
CA GLY A 78 10.42 -10.61 9.09
C GLY A 78 11.01 -9.20 9.07
N LEU A 79 12.12 -8.97 9.79
CA LEU A 79 12.83 -7.68 9.77
C LEU A 79 13.39 -7.35 8.37
N LEU A 80 13.96 -8.34 7.67
CA LEU A 80 14.40 -8.16 6.28
C LEU A 80 13.23 -7.84 5.35
N TYR A 81 12.06 -8.43 5.60
CA TYR A 81 10.84 -8.15 4.82
C TYR A 81 10.38 -6.72 5.04
N TRP A 82 10.35 -6.24 6.28
CA TRP A 82 10.03 -4.84 6.58
C TRP A 82 10.98 -3.86 5.91
N ILE A 83 12.30 -4.09 5.99
CA ILE A 83 13.29 -3.25 5.30
C ILE A 83 13.01 -3.23 3.79
N ALA A 84 12.80 -4.39 3.18
CA ALA A 84 12.52 -4.49 1.74
C ALA A 84 11.19 -3.80 1.36
N GLN A 85 10.13 -3.95 2.16
CA GLN A 85 8.82 -3.34 1.94
C GLN A 85 8.90 -1.81 2.05
N LEU A 86 9.53 -1.29 3.10
CA LEU A 86 9.70 0.15 3.31
C LEU A 86 10.56 0.79 2.21
N LEU A 87 11.66 0.14 1.83
CA LEU A 87 12.50 0.60 0.72
C LEU A 87 11.74 0.56 -0.62
N GLY A 88 10.95 -0.50 -0.88
CA GLY A 88 10.16 -0.63 -2.10
C GLY A 88 9.08 0.46 -2.22
N SER A 89 8.37 0.72 -1.12
CA SER A 89 7.39 1.82 -1.02
C SER A 89 8.05 3.18 -1.25
N THR A 90 9.18 3.43 -0.59
CA THR A 90 9.93 4.69 -0.73
C THR A 90 10.41 4.91 -2.16
N ALA A 91 10.98 3.87 -2.80
CA ALA A 91 11.42 3.92 -4.19
C ALA A 91 10.26 4.20 -5.15
N ALA A 92 9.09 3.58 -4.94
CA ALA A 92 7.90 3.85 -5.74
C ALA A 92 7.48 5.33 -5.68
N CYS A 93 7.46 5.94 -4.49
CA CYS A 93 7.11 7.35 -4.33
C CYS A 93 8.13 8.28 -5.03
N PHE A 94 9.43 8.00 -4.95
CA PHE A 94 10.44 8.77 -5.69
C PHE A 94 10.29 8.63 -7.21
N LEU A 95 10.06 7.40 -7.70
CA LEU A 95 9.83 7.15 -9.13
C LEU A 95 8.56 7.86 -9.62
N LEU A 96 7.48 7.85 -8.84
CA LEU A 96 6.26 8.60 -9.16
C LEU A 96 6.51 10.09 -9.21
N ARG A 97 7.18 10.66 -8.21
CA ARG A 97 7.49 12.09 -8.20
C ARG A 97 8.33 12.49 -9.41
N PHE A 98 9.31 11.68 -9.78
CA PHE A 98 10.12 11.91 -10.97
C PHE A 98 9.30 11.80 -12.26
N SER A 99 8.52 10.71 -12.43
CA SER A 99 7.76 10.44 -13.66
C SER A 99 6.59 11.39 -13.90
N THR A 100 6.09 12.04 -12.84
CA THR A 100 4.96 12.97 -12.90
C THR A 100 5.39 14.44 -12.98
N GLY A 101 6.69 14.73 -13.18
CA GLY A 101 7.17 16.11 -13.26
C GLY A 101 7.12 16.84 -11.92
N GLY A 102 7.26 16.13 -10.80
CA GLY A 102 7.34 16.71 -9.47
C GLY A 102 6.00 16.91 -8.76
N LEU A 103 4.91 16.28 -9.21
CA LEU A 103 3.65 16.31 -8.47
C LEU A 103 3.85 15.76 -7.04
N PRO A 104 3.18 16.36 -6.04
CA PRO A 104 3.27 15.90 -4.67
C PRO A 104 2.69 14.49 -4.53
N THR A 105 3.39 13.62 -3.81
CA THR A 105 2.89 12.32 -3.38
C THR A 105 2.04 12.52 -2.13
N GLY A 106 0.71 12.47 -2.28
CA GLY A 106 -0.23 12.62 -1.17
C GLY A 106 -0.20 11.43 -0.22
N THR A 107 -0.75 11.62 0.98
CA THR A 107 -1.05 10.54 1.92
C THR A 107 -2.54 10.24 1.89
N PHE A 108 -2.91 8.96 1.96
CA PHE A 108 -4.29 8.55 2.18
C PHE A 108 -4.59 8.68 3.68
N GLY A 109 -4.87 9.91 4.11
CA GLY A 109 -5.25 10.22 5.49
C GLY A 109 -6.77 10.33 5.64
N LEU A 110 -7.28 9.85 6.77
CA LEU A 110 -8.65 10.11 7.18
C LEU A 110 -8.75 11.55 7.70
N SER A 111 -9.74 12.31 7.22
CA SER A 111 -10.01 13.68 7.66
C SER A 111 -11.33 13.75 8.42
N GLY A 112 -11.40 14.62 9.43
CA GLY A 112 -12.64 14.85 10.19
C GLY A 112 -13.01 13.76 11.21
N ILE A 113 -12.10 12.82 11.51
CA ILE A 113 -12.28 11.79 12.54
C ILE A 113 -11.18 11.85 13.60
N GLY A 114 -11.49 11.40 14.81
CA GLY A 114 -10.51 11.28 15.89
C GLY A 114 -9.52 10.14 15.67
N ALA A 115 -8.38 10.22 16.38
CA ALA A 115 -7.30 9.25 16.22
C ALA A 115 -7.71 7.84 16.64
N TRP A 116 -8.55 7.70 17.67
CA TRP A 116 -8.95 6.39 18.19
C TRP A 116 -9.94 5.70 17.26
N GLU A 117 -10.85 6.47 16.68
CA GLU A 117 -11.79 6.03 15.65
C GLU A 117 -11.03 5.55 14.40
N ALA A 118 -10.02 6.30 13.97
CA ALA A 118 -9.13 5.91 12.87
C ALA A 118 -8.39 4.61 13.19
N VAL A 119 -7.85 4.46 14.40
CA VAL A 119 -7.16 3.24 14.83
C VAL A 119 -8.10 2.03 14.81
N VAL A 120 -9.34 2.17 15.30
CA VAL A 120 -10.31 1.07 15.29
C VAL A 120 -10.66 0.67 13.85
N LEU A 121 -10.86 1.63 12.95
CA LEU A 121 -11.08 1.36 11.52
C LEU A 121 -9.92 0.56 10.92
N GLU A 122 -8.69 1.03 11.11
CA GLU A 122 -7.49 0.37 10.59
C GLU A 122 -7.29 -1.05 11.17
N ILE A 123 -7.62 -1.27 12.45
CA ILE A 123 -7.59 -2.60 13.07
C ILE A 123 -8.56 -3.54 12.35
N VAL A 124 -9.81 -3.13 12.14
CA VAL A 124 -10.84 -3.98 11.51
C VAL A 124 -10.47 -4.31 10.05
N MET A 125 -10.02 -3.31 9.29
CA MET A 125 -9.64 -3.49 7.89
C MET A 125 -8.38 -4.35 7.75
N THR A 126 -7.38 -4.14 8.60
CA THR A 126 -6.15 -4.93 8.60
C THR A 126 -6.39 -6.35 9.09
N PHE A 127 -7.29 -6.55 10.06
CA PHE A 127 -7.71 -7.89 10.46
C PHE A 127 -8.29 -8.66 9.27
N GLY A 128 -9.21 -8.06 8.52
CA GLY A 128 -9.78 -8.68 7.32
C GLY A 128 -8.76 -9.00 6.22
N LEU A 129 -7.66 -8.23 6.14
CA LEU A 129 -6.56 -8.49 5.21
C LEU A 129 -5.66 -9.67 5.66
N VAL A 130 -5.47 -9.84 6.97
CA VAL A 130 -4.49 -10.78 7.55
C VAL A 130 -5.10 -12.12 7.96
N TYR A 131 -6.40 -12.15 8.27
CA TYR A 131 -7.14 -13.34 8.71
C TYR A 131 -7.21 -14.45 7.64
#